data_AF-A0A1P8XIX3-F1
#
_entry.id   AF-A0A1P8XIX3-F1
#
_cell.length_a   1.000
_cell.length_b   1.000
_cell.length_c   1.000
_cell.angle_alpha   90.00
_cell.angle_beta   90.00
_cell.angle_gamma   90.00
#
_symmetry.space_group_name_H-M   'P 1'
#
loop_
_entity.id
_entity.type
_entity.pdbx_description
1 polymer ?
#
loop_
_entity_poly.entity_id
_entity_poly.type
_entity_poly.pdbx_seq_one_letter_code
_entity_poly.pdbx_strand_id
1 'polypeptide(L)'
;MDRRWWVAIAAVAVVVVAIVVSELFYRGTSEECRPVVDLLEFNKAQSEQIASHASDGLPTVAEDAAYQQWADGLAQRAQQINDPNLSGTAIRLADLASQFVSKLPLMRAAAETHSPGAPTPDVVNDMNFLNARISQETAELTAACVN
;
A
#
# COMPACT_ATOMS: atom_id res chain seq x y z
N MET A 1 -2.12 -6.26 -27.79
CA MET A 1 -1.93 -5.45 -26.57
C MET A 1 -0.62 -4.68 -26.67
N ASP A 2 -0.64 -3.37 -26.42
CA ASP A 2 0.58 -2.54 -26.46
C ASP A 2 1.49 -2.83 -25.25
N ARG A 3 2.82 -2.88 -25.47
CA ARG A 3 3.80 -3.08 -24.39
C ARG A 3 3.76 -1.97 -23.32
N ARG A 4 3.30 -0.77 -23.71
CA ARG A 4 3.09 0.39 -22.82
C ARG A 4 1.91 0.19 -21.86
N TRP A 5 0.89 -0.56 -22.28
CA TRP A 5 -0.29 -0.89 -21.48
C TRP A 5 0.06 -1.82 -20.31
N TRP A 6 0.86 -2.87 -20.57
CA TRP A 6 1.35 -3.77 -19.52
C TRP A 6 2.27 -3.08 -18.50
N VAL A 7 3.08 -2.10 -18.93
CA VAL A 7 3.94 -1.32 -18.01
C VAL A 7 3.12 -0.40 -17.09
N ALA A 8 2.04 0.21 -17.60
CA ALA A 8 1.14 1.04 -16.79
C ALA A 8 0.38 0.20 -15.74
N ILE A 9 0.04 -1.04 -16.08
CA ILE A 9 -0.57 -2.03 -15.19
C ILE A 9 0.42 -2.51 -14.11
N ALA A 10 1.63 -2.88 -14.51
CA ALA A 10 2.64 -3.40 -13.59
C ALA A 10 3.10 -2.34 -12.56
N ALA A 11 3.01 -1.06 -12.90
CA ALA A 11 3.38 0.05 -12.01
C ALA A 11 2.43 0.23 -10.80
N VAL A 12 1.19 -0.25 -10.88
CA VAL A 12 0.19 -0.08 -9.81
C VAL A 12 0.37 -1.12 -8.68
N ALA A 13 0.98 -2.27 -8.96
CA ALA A 13 0.92 -3.45 -8.09
C ALA A 13 1.93 -3.48 -6.92
N VAL A 14 2.84 -2.50 -6.80
CA VAL A 14 3.95 -2.59 -5.83
C VAL A 14 3.89 -1.44 -4.84
N VAL A 15 3.11 -1.62 -3.76
CA VAL A 15 3.18 -0.77 -2.55
C VAL A 15 4.38 -1.19 -1.71
N VAL A 16 5.58 -1.29 -2.30
CA VAL A 16 6.79 -1.67 -1.52
C VAL A 16 7.41 -0.39 -0.97
N VAL A 17 7.16 -0.13 0.32
CA VAL A 17 8.13 0.64 1.10
C VAL A 17 8.97 -0.38 1.86
N ALA A 18 10.12 -0.72 1.30
CA ALA A 18 11.11 -1.56 1.98
C ALA A 18 11.74 -0.76 3.12
N ILE A 19 11.19 -0.88 4.34
CA ILE A 19 11.82 -0.32 5.55
C ILE A 19 12.61 -1.43 6.25
N VAL A 20 13.93 -1.30 6.33
CA VAL A 20 14.74 -2.18 7.19
C VAL A 20 14.73 -1.60 8.60
N VAL A 21 13.75 -1.99 9.42
CA VAL A 21 13.83 -1.74 10.87
C VAL A 21 14.73 -2.82 11.45
N SER A 22 15.90 -2.46 11.98
CA SER A 22 16.79 -3.43 12.64
C SER A 22 16.46 -3.54 14.13
N GLU A 23 16.73 -4.69 14.76
CA GLU A 23 16.54 -4.88 16.21
C GLU A 23 17.30 -3.85 17.09
N LEU A 24 18.33 -3.21 16.54
CA LEU A 24 19.06 -2.12 17.21
C LEU A 24 18.23 -0.83 17.29
N PHE A 25 17.29 -0.58 16.37
CA PHE A 25 16.37 0.56 16.42
C PHE A 25 15.26 0.36 17.47
N TYR A 26 14.73 -0.85 17.61
CA TYR A 26 13.74 -1.18 18.65
C TYR A 26 14.22 -0.89 20.08
N ARG A 27 15.53 -0.94 20.32
CA ARG A 27 16.13 -0.61 21.63
C ARG A 27 16.22 0.91 21.89
N GLY A 28 16.05 1.74 20.87
CA GLY A 28 16.15 3.20 20.93
C GLY A 28 14.85 3.98 20.65
N THR A 29 13.83 3.34 20.07
CA THR A 29 12.53 3.98 19.82
C THR A 29 11.76 4.24 21.12
N SER A 30 11.15 5.41 21.25
CA SER A 30 10.26 5.73 22.38
C SER A 30 9.07 4.76 22.44
N GLU A 31 8.50 4.58 23.63
CA GLU A 31 7.32 3.71 23.83
C GLU A 31 6.13 4.13 22.95
N GLU A 32 6.03 5.43 22.65
CA GLU A 32 5.02 6.05 21.78
C GLU A 32 5.16 5.64 20.30
N CYS A 33 6.39 5.36 19.84
CA CYS A 33 6.67 4.95 18.47
C CYS A 33 6.51 3.45 18.23
N ARG A 34 6.46 2.62 19.29
CA ARG A 34 6.30 1.17 19.15
C ARG A 34 5.09 0.73 18.30
N PRO A 35 3.87 1.29 18.47
CA PRO A 35 2.73 0.93 17.61
C PRO A 35 2.90 1.43 16.16
N VAL A 36 3.64 2.53 15.93
CA VAL A 36 3.98 2.97 14.55
C VAL A 36 4.91 1.96 13.88
N VAL A 37 5.91 1.47 14.61
CA VAL A 37 6.84 0.47 14.06
C VAL A 37 6.12 -0.83 13.70
N ASP A 38 5.22 -1.34 14.56
CA ASP A 38 4.41 -2.54 14.23
C ASP A 38 3.54 -2.32 12.97
N LEU A 39 2.95 -1.14 12.81
CA LEU A 39 2.22 -0.77 11.59
C LEU A 39 3.13 -0.77 10.35
N LEU A 40 4.33 -0.18 10.43
CA LEU A 40 5.28 -0.11 9.32
C LEU A 40 5.83 -1.48 8.94
N GLU A 41 6.14 -2.33 9.92
CA GLU A 41 6.60 -3.70 9.70
C GLU A 41 5.52 -4.56 9.07
N PHE A 42 4.29 -4.47 9.56
CA PHE A 42 3.15 -5.16 8.95
C PHE A 42 2.94 -4.72 7.51
N ASN A 43 2.97 -3.40 7.25
CA ASN A 43 2.83 -2.86 5.90
C ASN A 43 3.88 -3.47 4.97
N LYS A 44 5.15 -3.44 5.38
CA LYS A 44 6.25 -4.02 4.60
C LYS A 44 6.06 -5.51 4.35
N ALA A 45 5.82 -6.30 5.40
CA ALA A 45 5.70 -7.74 5.30
C ALA A 45 4.55 -8.16 4.36
N GLN A 46 3.40 -7.47 4.46
CA GLN A 46 2.28 -7.69 3.55
C GLN A 46 2.60 -7.25 2.12
N SER A 47 3.27 -6.13 1.92
CA SER A 47 3.69 -5.69 0.59
C SER A 47 4.67 -6.67 -0.07
N GLU A 48 5.61 -7.23 0.69
CA GLU A 48 6.52 -8.27 0.20
C GLU A 48 5.77 -9.56 -0.13
N GLN A 49 4.80 -9.95 0.71
CA GLN A 49 3.95 -11.11 0.46
C GLN A 49 3.14 -10.93 -0.83
N ILE A 50 2.45 -9.80 -0.98
CA ILE A 50 1.68 -9.46 -2.17
C ILE A 50 2.59 -9.44 -3.41
N ALA A 51 3.76 -8.80 -3.33
CA ALA A 51 4.71 -8.77 -4.45
C ALA A 51 5.26 -10.15 -4.83
N SER A 52 5.44 -11.06 -3.85
CA SER A 52 5.92 -12.42 -4.10
C SER A 52 4.89 -13.33 -4.78
N HIS A 53 3.59 -12.99 -4.64
CA HIS A 53 2.48 -13.72 -5.23
C HIS A 53 1.87 -13.03 -6.44
N ALA A 54 2.27 -11.79 -6.71
CA ALA A 54 1.81 -11.02 -7.85
C ALA A 54 2.14 -11.77 -9.15
N SER A 55 1.10 -12.10 -9.90
CA SER A 55 1.27 -12.54 -11.28
C SER A 55 1.93 -11.44 -12.13
N ASP A 56 2.48 -11.77 -13.30
CA ASP A 56 3.08 -10.80 -14.24
C ASP A 56 2.09 -9.71 -14.75
N GLY A 57 0.87 -9.61 -14.18
CA GLY A 57 -0.21 -8.71 -14.55
C GLY A 57 -1.03 -8.17 -13.40
N LEU A 58 -2.29 -7.85 -13.69
CA LEU A 58 -3.21 -7.25 -12.71
C LEU A 58 -3.52 -8.22 -11.58
N PRO A 59 -3.68 -7.73 -10.33
CA PRO A 59 -4.22 -8.52 -9.24
C PRO A 59 -5.54 -9.16 -9.63
N THR A 60 -5.63 -10.48 -9.48
CA THR A 60 -6.77 -11.32 -9.80
C THR A 60 -7.81 -11.33 -8.67
N VAL A 61 -9.02 -11.83 -8.95
CA VAL A 61 -10.05 -12.04 -7.91
C VAL A 61 -9.53 -12.90 -6.76
N ALA A 62 -8.67 -13.88 -7.05
CA ALA A 62 -8.12 -14.78 -6.03
C ALA A 62 -7.18 -14.06 -5.06
N GLU A 63 -6.61 -12.92 -5.47
CA GLU A 63 -5.70 -12.10 -4.66
C GLU A 63 -6.45 -11.02 -3.85
N ASP A 64 -7.72 -10.72 -4.17
CA ASP A 64 -8.52 -9.69 -3.47
C ASP A 64 -8.53 -9.90 -1.94
N ALA A 65 -8.58 -11.15 -1.49
CA ALA A 65 -8.56 -11.47 -0.05
C ALA A 65 -7.25 -11.07 0.63
N ALA A 66 -6.11 -11.21 -0.04
CA ALA A 66 -4.81 -10.81 0.50
C ALA A 66 -4.70 -9.27 0.61
N TYR A 67 -5.16 -8.57 -0.43
CA TYR A 67 -5.23 -7.11 -0.41
C TYR A 67 -6.19 -6.59 0.66
N GLN A 68 -7.35 -7.24 0.85
CA GLN A 68 -8.28 -6.88 1.92
C GLN A 68 -7.67 -7.10 3.30
N GLN A 69 -7.00 -8.23 3.53
CA GLN A 69 -6.30 -8.52 4.78
C GLN A 69 -5.21 -7.49 5.08
N TRP A 70 -4.49 -7.02 4.06
CA TRP A 70 -3.52 -5.93 4.20
C TRP A 70 -4.20 -4.62 4.63
N ALA A 71 -5.27 -4.19 3.95
CA ALA A 71 -5.98 -2.96 4.32
C ALA A 71 -6.59 -3.02 5.73
N ASP A 72 -7.24 -4.14 6.08
CA ASP A 72 -7.84 -4.36 7.39
C ASP A 72 -6.78 -4.40 8.49
N GLY A 73 -5.64 -5.05 8.23
CA GLY A 73 -4.53 -5.13 9.18
C GLY A 73 -3.83 -3.79 9.42
N LEU A 74 -3.77 -2.92 8.41
CA LEU A 74 -3.34 -1.53 8.57
C LEU A 74 -4.32 -0.74 9.43
N ALA A 75 -5.63 -0.88 9.19
CA ALA A 75 -6.65 -0.22 9.99
C ALA A 75 -6.61 -0.65 11.46
N GLN A 76 -6.45 -1.95 11.72
CA GLN A 76 -6.33 -2.49 13.08
C GLN A 76 -5.13 -1.90 13.84
N ARG A 77 -3.97 -1.76 13.17
CA ARG A 77 -2.75 -1.22 13.79
C ARG A 77 -2.78 0.30 13.91
N ALA A 78 -3.37 1.00 12.95
CA ALA A 78 -3.55 2.45 13.03
C ALA A 78 -4.34 2.85 14.28
N GLN A 79 -5.32 2.04 14.69
CA GLN A 79 -6.10 2.24 15.92
C GLN A 79 -5.29 2.05 17.22
N GLN A 80 -4.11 1.41 17.17
CA GLN A 80 -3.24 1.24 18.34
C GLN A 80 -2.31 2.44 18.57
N ILE A 81 -2.24 3.36 17.63
CA ILE A 81 -1.40 4.56 17.72
C ILE A 81 -2.22 5.65 18.43
N ASN A 82 -1.85 5.93 19.68
CA ASN A 82 -2.58 6.89 20.53
C ASN A 82 -1.97 8.30 20.54
N ASP A 83 -0.75 8.47 20.02
CA ASP A 83 -0.13 9.78 19.90
C ASP A 83 -0.94 10.65 18.92
N PRO A 84 -1.46 11.82 19.34
CA PRO A 84 -2.26 12.68 18.47
C PRO A 84 -1.50 13.21 17.25
N ASN A 85 -0.17 13.27 17.30
CA ASN A 85 0.68 13.71 16.19
C ASN A 85 0.91 12.60 15.16
N LEU A 86 0.74 11.32 15.53
CA LEU A 86 1.04 10.16 14.69
C LEU A 86 -0.24 9.45 14.21
N SER A 87 -1.27 9.41 15.05
CA SER A 87 -2.55 8.73 14.81
C SER A 87 -3.25 9.22 13.54
N GLY A 88 -3.23 10.53 13.27
CA GLY A 88 -3.82 11.10 12.06
C GLY A 88 -3.20 10.56 10.78
N THR A 89 -1.86 10.51 10.73
CA THR A 89 -1.08 9.98 9.59
C THR A 89 -1.30 8.49 9.42
N ALA A 90 -1.34 7.72 10.52
CA ALA A 90 -1.63 6.29 10.48
C ALA A 90 -3.06 5.95 10.01
N ILE A 91 -4.07 6.71 10.46
CA ILE A 91 -5.46 6.53 10.02
C ILE A 91 -5.59 6.85 8.53
N ARG A 92 -4.95 7.93 8.05
CA ARG A 92 -4.93 8.26 6.61
C ARG A 92 -4.30 7.15 5.78
N LEU A 93 -3.18 6.59 6.24
CA LEU A 93 -2.54 5.45 5.58
C LEU A 93 -3.48 4.24 5.45
N ALA A 94 -4.18 3.87 6.53
CA ALA A 94 -5.14 2.76 6.51
C ALA A 94 -6.35 3.03 5.59
N ASP A 95 -6.85 4.26 5.57
CA ASP A 95 -7.95 4.67 4.69
C ASP A 95 -7.53 4.63 3.21
N LEU A 96 -6.34 5.15 2.88
CA LEU A 96 -5.78 5.09 1.53
C LEU A 96 -5.59 3.64 1.05
N ALA A 97 -5.13 2.74 1.92
CA ALA A 97 -5.03 1.32 1.62
C ALA A 97 -6.41 0.72 1.31
N SER A 98 -7.42 1.02 2.13
CA SER A 98 -8.80 0.56 1.90
C SER A 98 -9.36 1.07 0.56
N GLN A 99 -9.11 2.35 0.24
CA GLN A 99 -9.48 2.93 -1.05
C GLN A 99 -8.77 2.24 -2.22
N PHE A 100 -7.49 1.89 -2.07
CA PHE A 100 -6.73 1.17 -3.09
C PHE A 100 -7.36 -0.19 -3.38
N VAL A 101 -7.66 -0.97 -2.34
CA VAL A 101 -8.31 -2.28 -2.48
C VAL A 101 -9.67 -2.16 -3.16
N SER A 102 -10.47 -1.15 -2.79
CA SER A 102 -11.80 -0.94 -3.38
C SER A 102 -11.77 -0.69 -4.89
N LYS A 103 -10.65 -0.20 -5.45
CA LYS A 103 -10.48 0.08 -6.88
C LYS A 103 -9.95 -1.10 -7.69
N LEU A 104 -9.47 -2.18 -7.06
CA LEU A 104 -8.94 -3.37 -7.76
C LEU A 104 -9.94 -3.96 -8.78
N PRO A 105 -11.24 -4.16 -8.46
CA PRO A 105 -12.19 -4.70 -9.44
C PRO A 105 -12.44 -3.76 -10.61
N LEU A 106 -12.44 -2.45 -10.36
CA LEU A 106 -12.62 -1.43 -11.39
C LEU A 106 -11.43 -1.39 -12.36
N MET A 107 -10.21 -1.55 -11.83
CA MET A 107 -9.00 -1.63 -12.63
C MET A 107 -9.00 -2.88 -13.52
N ARG A 108 -9.41 -4.04 -12.99
CA ARG A 108 -9.58 -5.26 -13.79
C ARG A 108 -10.60 -5.08 -14.91
N ALA A 109 -11.77 -4.54 -14.61
CA ALA A 109 -12.81 -4.27 -15.61
C ALA A 109 -12.34 -3.28 -16.69
N ALA A 110 -11.61 -2.23 -16.30
CA ALA A 110 -11.01 -1.28 -17.24
C ALA A 110 -10.00 -1.98 -18.16
N ALA A 111 -9.28 -2.98 -17.67
CA ALA A 111 -8.31 -3.71 -18.47
C ALA A 111 -8.89 -4.72 -19.45
N GLU A 112 -10.04 -5.32 -19.13
CA GLU A 112 -10.77 -6.20 -20.04
C GLU A 112 -11.31 -5.44 -21.26
N THR A 113 -11.64 -4.16 -21.09
CA THR A 113 -12.27 -3.33 -22.13
C THR A 113 -11.29 -2.39 -22.84
N HIS A 114 -10.02 -2.33 -22.40
CA HIS A 114 -9.05 -1.39 -22.93
C HIS A 114 -8.59 -1.77 -24.36
N SER A 115 -8.77 -0.83 -25.29
CA SER A 115 -8.34 -0.99 -26.68
C SER A 115 -6.92 -0.46 -26.90
N PRO A 116 -6.09 -1.08 -27.77
CA PRO A 116 -4.77 -0.55 -28.12
C PRO A 116 -4.83 0.91 -28.58
N GLY A 117 -3.92 1.75 -28.07
CA GLY A 117 -3.87 3.18 -28.35
C GLY A 117 -4.93 4.05 -27.65
N ALA A 118 -5.85 3.48 -26.86
CA ALA A 118 -6.78 4.27 -26.05
C ALA A 118 -6.04 4.98 -24.89
N PRO A 119 -6.56 6.12 -24.39
CA PRO A 119 -5.98 6.78 -23.22
C PRO A 119 -6.02 5.87 -21.99
N THR A 120 -5.07 6.07 -21.08
CA THR A 120 -5.05 5.38 -19.78
C THR A 120 -6.36 5.61 -19.04
N PRO A 121 -7.05 4.55 -18.57
CA PRO A 121 -8.28 4.69 -17.78
C PRO A 121 -8.07 5.48 -16.49
N ASP A 122 -9.06 6.28 -16.10
CA ASP A 122 -8.99 7.13 -14.90
C ASP A 122 -8.71 6.31 -13.63
N VAL A 123 -9.25 5.10 -13.52
CA VAL A 123 -9.00 4.20 -12.38
C VAL A 123 -7.51 3.88 -12.18
N VAL A 124 -6.74 3.77 -13.28
CA VAL A 124 -5.29 3.51 -13.19
C VAL A 124 -4.57 4.74 -12.66
N ASN A 125 -4.97 5.95 -13.08
CA ASN A 125 -4.41 7.19 -12.57
C ASN A 125 -4.74 7.39 -11.08
N ASP A 126 -5.99 7.11 -10.69
CA ASP A 126 -6.44 7.16 -9.30
C ASP A 126 -5.62 6.22 -8.41
N MET A 127 -5.43 4.98 -8.85
CA MET A 127 -4.67 3.99 -8.07
C MET A 127 -3.19 4.35 -7.97
N ASN A 128 -2.58 4.92 -9.02
CA ASN A 128 -1.22 5.46 -8.95
C ASN A 128 -1.12 6.61 -7.95
N PHE A 129 -2.12 7.51 -7.92
CA PHE A 129 -2.17 8.58 -6.93
C PHE A 129 -2.32 8.03 -5.51
N LEU A 130 -3.19 7.05 -5.29
CA LEU A 130 -3.34 6.38 -4.00
C LEU A 130 -2.03 5.72 -3.55
N ASN A 131 -1.33 5.00 -4.44
CA ASN A 131 -0.04 4.40 -4.13
C ASN A 131 0.99 5.46 -3.70
N ALA A 132 1.10 6.57 -4.42
CA ALA A 132 2.00 7.65 -4.07
C ALA A 132 1.69 8.25 -2.69
N ARG A 133 0.41 8.39 -2.33
CA ARG A 133 -0.01 8.87 -1.01
C ARG A 133 0.27 7.86 0.10
N ILE A 134 0.04 6.57 -0.15
CA ILE A 134 0.40 5.49 0.78
C ILE A 134 1.91 5.53 1.07
N SER A 135 2.75 5.66 0.03
CA SER A 135 4.19 5.80 0.20
C SER A 135 4.57 7.05 1.00
N GLN A 136 3.88 8.17 0.77
CA GLN A 136 4.13 9.42 1.49
C GLN A 136 3.80 9.29 2.99
N GLU A 137 2.61 8.84 3.36
CA GLU A 137 2.22 8.70 4.77
C GLU A 137 3.11 7.66 5.49
N THR A 138 3.50 6.59 4.79
CA THR A 138 4.47 5.61 5.30
C THR A 138 5.82 6.28 5.60
N ALA A 139 6.33 7.11 4.68
CA ALA A 139 7.59 7.82 4.86
C ALA A 139 7.52 8.86 6.01
N GLU A 140 6.38 9.52 6.18
CA GLU A 140 6.15 10.46 7.28
C GLU A 140 6.18 9.78 8.64
N LEU A 141 5.47 8.65 8.79
CA LEU A 141 5.52 7.81 10.00
C LEU A 141 6.94 7.28 10.27
N THR A 142 7.65 6.91 9.21
CA THR A 142 9.05 6.46 9.30
C THR A 142 9.94 7.58 9.81
N ALA A 143 9.89 8.76 9.20
CA ALA A 143 10.71 9.90 9.61
C ALA A 143 10.42 10.35 11.06
N ALA A 144 9.19 10.17 11.52
CA ALA A 144 8.79 10.50 12.89
C ALA A 144 9.33 9.50 13.94
N CYS A 145 9.44 8.21 13.60
CA CYS A 145 9.68 7.15 14.57
C CYS A 145 10.92 6.27 14.33
N VAL A 146 11.52 6.33 13.14
CA VAL A 146 12.63 5.49 12.69
C VAL A 146 13.68 6.42 12.06
N ASN A 147 14.55 6.98 12.90
CA ASN A 147 15.60 7.92 12.51
C ASN A 147 16.98 7.32 12.78
#